data_AF-A0A1F4M8T6-F1
#
_entry.id   AF-A0A1F4M8T6-F1
#
_cell.length_a   1.000
_cell.length_b   1.000
_cell.length_c   1.000
_cell.angle_alpha   90.00
_cell.angle_beta   90.00
_cell.angle_gamma   90.00
#
_symmetry.space_group_name_H-M   'P 1'
#
loop_
_entity.id
_entity.type
_entity.pdbx_description
1 polymer ?
#
loop_
_entity_poly.entity_id
_entity_poly.type
_entity_poly.pdbx_seq_one_letter_code
_entity_poly.pdbx_strand_id
1 'polypeptide(L)'
;MAELFQNKTVSAFLTGIRKQFTDHHADKTGHPLHWGQFLDGLAQKQAQVGLYGGVAACIAYSADFRSQDQAAIDARTELAQYWQERTSTTFDDCEDNLRQNVRLTFLLAGLAFRHDFTDIVVQEVWELLKNRRLGVDGLWTDADFPENPKHPSEFSTAIILILLAIIRRTSTGNSAEFAVFDNVRVDAGLKLQKSYLDERKKSRPYKLIVLIAIMLSLEGKANKKVKSDLIEVSLDNVNVKSRYTHFFDYKKKNGNHARDYFILPIGILGAYLLFGKGLPSRQYLYATRVMETIESSLTKSTNHLFMEGERPSTLEQGLVVFALESWTMPKDWKEYTLWPARLWWWSNKEIDYTRMTALVFALPLYGPIVIATSAEYLMKFLTEQNFLVFLVPIILFCSLIPKWLLAAIGVVAGVIIKPQDLLKILVGKRK
;
A
#
# COMPACT_ATOMS: atom_id res chain seq x y z
N MET A 1 -0.66 -23.16 -1.47
CA MET A 1 -1.38 -23.12 -2.77
C MET A 1 -1.90 -21.71 -3.06
N ALA A 2 -2.76 -21.12 -2.22
CA ALA A 2 -3.28 -19.74 -2.43
C ALA A 2 -2.19 -18.66 -2.57
N GLU A 3 -1.17 -18.66 -1.71
CA GLU A 3 -0.04 -17.71 -1.78
C GLU A 3 0.82 -17.90 -3.04
N LEU A 4 1.01 -19.14 -3.50
CA LEU A 4 1.68 -19.48 -4.76
C LEU A 4 0.87 -19.02 -5.99
N PHE A 5 -0.46 -19.09 -5.94
CA PHE A 5 -1.32 -18.57 -7.00
C PHE A 5 -1.33 -17.04 -7.01
N GLN A 6 -1.40 -16.41 -5.85
CA GLN A 6 -1.37 -14.95 -5.68
C GLN A 6 -0.04 -14.36 -6.19
N ASN A 7 1.10 -14.98 -5.86
CA ASN A 7 2.41 -14.54 -6.33
C ASN A 7 2.56 -14.69 -7.86
N LYS A 8 1.97 -15.73 -8.47
CA LYS A 8 1.96 -15.88 -9.94
C LYS A 8 1.13 -14.80 -10.63
N THR A 9 -0.03 -14.46 -10.07
CA THR A 9 -0.90 -13.42 -10.63
C THR A 9 -0.26 -12.03 -10.49
N VAL A 10 0.33 -11.71 -9.34
CA VAL A 10 1.04 -10.43 -9.14
C VAL A 10 2.22 -10.29 -10.09
N SER A 11 3.05 -11.33 -10.26
CA SER A 11 4.18 -11.28 -11.20
C SER A 11 3.73 -11.08 -12.66
N ALA A 12 2.58 -11.63 -13.06
CA ALA A 12 2.00 -11.37 -14.37
C ALA A 12 1.61 -9.89 -14.55
N PHE A 13 0.96 -9.28 -13.55
CA PHE A 13 0.64 -7.85 -13.58
C PHE A 13 1.91 -6.98 -13.65
N LEU A 14 2.93 -7.27 -12.84
CA LEU A 14 4.20 -6.55 -12.84
C LEU A 14 4.93 -6.67 -14.19
N THR A 15 4.86 -7.84 -14.84
CA THR A 15 5.38 -8.04 -16.19
C THR A 15 4.65 -7.17 -17.21
N GLY A 16 3.33 -7.10 -17.14
CA GLY A 16 2.51 -6.25 -18.00
C GLY A 16 2.80 -4.76 -17.83
N ILE A 17 2.97 -4.29 -16.59
CA ILE A 17 3.34 -2.90 -16.30
C ILE A 17 4.74 -2.58 -16.87
N ARG A 18 5.74 -3.42 -16.61
CA ARG A 18 7.12 -3.22 -17.12
C ARG A 18 7.17 -3.11 -18.64
N LYS A 19 6.44 -3.98 -19.35
CA LYS A 19 6.39 -3.94 -20.81
C LYS A 19 6.02 -2.56 -21.34
N GLN A 20 5.11 -1.84 -20.68
CA GLN A 20 4.71 -0.48 -21.08
C GLN A 20 5.86 0.52 -20.93
N PHE A 21 6.65 0.43 -19.87
CA PHE A 21 7.83 1.28 -19.69
C PHE A 21 8.93 0.99 -20.71
N THR A 22 9.00 -0.25 -21.22
CA THR A 22 9.89 -0.63 -22.31
C THR A 22 9.40 -0.07 -23.64
N ASP A 23 8.12 -0.23 -23.94
CA ASP A 23 7.48 0.23 -25.18
C ASP A 23 7.48 1.78 -25.30
N HIS A 24 7.62 2.51 -24.17
CA HIS A 24 7.58 3.97 -24.10
C HIS A 24 8.87 4.64 -23.62
N HIS A 25 10.01 3.95 -23.70
CA HIS A 25 11.33 4.54 -23.47
C HIS A 25 11.65 5.58 -24.57
N ALA A 26 12.04 6.80 -24.19
CA ALA A 26 12.39 7.84 -25.17
C ALA A 26 13.90 7.92 -25.37
N ASP A 27 14.38 7.70 -26.60
CA ASP A 27 15.78 7.97 -26.99
C ASP A 27 15.97 9.49 -27.16
N LYS A 28 15.99 10.25 -26.06
CA LYS A 28 16.26 11.69 -26.10
C LYS A 28 17.74 11.97 -25.81
N THR A 29 18.46 12.38 -26.84
CA THR A 29 19.79 12.96 -26.69
C THR A 29 19.69 14.29 -25.93
N GLY A 30 20.42 14.41 -24.81
CA GLY A 30 20.57 15.68 -24.08
C GLY A 30 19.63 15.91 -22.88
N HIS A 31 18.95 14.89 -22.36
CA HIS A 31 18.32 14.91 -21.03
C HIS A 31 18.78 13.69 -20.21
N PRO A 32 18.99 13.82 -18.89
CA PRO A 32 19.49 12.72 -18.06
C PRO A 32 18.42 11.68 -17.70
N LEU A 33 17.15 11.94 -18.06
CA LEU A 33 16.02 11.04 -17.81
C LEU A 33 15.35 10.74 -19.15
N HIS A 34 14.83 9.51 -19.31
CA HIS A 34 14.24 9.05 -20.59
C HIS A 34 12.74 8.71 -20.54
N TRP A 35 12.10 8.69 -19.36
CA TRP A 35 10.68 8.35 -19.24
C TRP A 35 9.75 9.56 -19.11
N GLY A 36 8.67 9.55 -19.91
CA GLY A 36 7.62 10.56 -19.91
C GLY A 36 6.71 10.55 -18.68
N GLN A 37 5.90 11.60 -18.52
CA GLN A 37 4.84 11.67 -17.52
C GLN A 37 3.65 10.73 -17.83
N PHE A 38 3.43 10.35 -19.09
CA PHE A 38 2.31 9.52 -19.54
C PHE A 38 2.78 8.34 -20.39
N LEU A 39 2.00 7.26 -20.37
CA LEU A 39 2.27 6.01 -21.09
C LEU A 39 1.47 5.87 -22.40
N ASP A 40 0.76 6.89 -22.88
CA ASP A 40 -0.14 6.82 -24.04
C ASP A 40 0.46 7.32 -25.37
N GLY A 41 1.72 7.73 -25.38
CA GLY A 41 2.43 8.05 -26.62
C GLY A 41 2.06 9.41 -27.24
N LEU A 42 3.03 10.32 -27.24
CA LEU A 42 3.35 11.11 -28.43
C LEU A 42 4.84 10.88 -28.69
N ALA A 43 5.12 9.73 -29.33
CA ALA A 43 6.38 9.28 -29.90
C ALA A 43 7.54 10.29 -29.85
N GLN A 44 8.44 10.14 -28.88
CA GLN A 44 9.78 10.78 -28.77
C GLN A 44 9.89 12.33 -28.84
N LYS A 45 8.93 13.06 -29.41
CA LYS A 45 9.03 14.48 -29.77
C LYS A 45 8.30 15.42 -28.80
N GLN A 46 7.31 14.93 -28.05
CA GLN A 46 6.51 15.76 -27.12
C GLN A 46 6.32 15.15 -25.73
N ALA A 47 6.96 14.03 -25.42
CA ALA A 47 6.93 13.48 -24.07
C ALA A 47 7.53 14.50 -23.08
N GLN A 48 6.73 14.95 -22.11
CA GLN A 48 7.18 15.63 -20.90
C GLN A 48 7.96 14.60 -20.08
N VAL A 49 9.24 14.44 -20.43
CA VAL A 49 10.18 13.58 -19.72
C VAL A 49 10.61 14.29 -18.44
N GLY A 50 10.66 13.57 -17.33
CA GLY A 50 10.97 14.19 -16.05
C GLY A 50 10.99 13.22 -14.88
N LEU A 51 11.29 13.76 -13.70
CA LEU A 51 11.54 13.01 -12.48
C LEU A 51 10.53 11.89 -12.21
N TYR A 52 9.23 12.17 -12.34
CA TYR A 52 8.18 11.19 -12.02
C TYR A 52 8.17 9.98 -12.96
N GLY A 53 8.51 10.18 -14.24
CA GLY A 53 8.63 9.08 -15.20
C GLY A 53 9.82 8.19 -14.85
N GLY A 54 10.99 8.79 -14.60
CA GLY A 54 12.19 8.05 -14.22
C GLY A 54 12.02 7.29 -12.90
N VAL A 55 11.40 7.93 -11.89
CA VAL A 55 11.07 7.28 -10.61
C VAL A 55 10.14 6.09 -10.82
N ALA A 56 9.08 6.26 -11.61
CA ALA A 56 8.12 5.19 -11.87
C ALA A 56 8.75 4.03 -12.63
N ALA A 57 9.62 4.31 -13.61
CA ALA A 57 10.36 3.30 -14.34
C ALA A 57 11.29 2.51 -13.41
N CYS A 58 12.07 3.21 -12.58
CA CYS A 58 12.94 2.57 -11.60
C CYS A 58 12.15 1.64 -10.66
N ILE A 59 11.00 2.09 -10.13
CA ILE A 59 10.13 1.26 -9.29
C ILE A 59 9.59 0.05 -10.06
N ALA A 60 9.12 0.25 -11.28
CA ALA A 60 8.53 -0.81 -12.10
C ALA A 60 9.54 -1.90 -12.46
N TYR A 61 10.76 -1.52 -12.84
CA TYR A 61 11.82 -2.47 -13.19
C TYR A 61 12.43 -3.17 -11.97
N SER A 62 12.53 -2.48 -10.83
CA SER A 62 13.05 -3.07 -9.59
C SER A 62 12.07 -4.03 -8.88
N ALA A 63 10.82 -4.12 -9.34
CA ALA A 63 9.84 -5.10 -8.85
C ALA A 63 10.23 -6.55 -9.25
N ASP A 64 9.78 -7.58 -8.51
CA ASP A 64 10.15 -9.01 -8.64
C ASP A 64 11.58 -9.41 -8.18
N PHE A 65 12.19 -8.68 -7.24
CA PHE A 65 13.50 -9.01 -6.63
C PHE A 65 14.67 -9.06 -7.63
N ARG A 66 14.47 -8.56 -8.85
CA ARG A 66 15.53 -8.40 -9.86
C ARG A 66 16.15 -7.03 -9.76
N SER A 67 16.65 -6.65 -8.58
CA SER A 67 17.47 -5.44 -8.42
C SER A 67 18.76 -5.47 -9.27
N GLN A 68 19.06 -6.62 -9.89
CA GLN A 68 20.12 -6.82 -10.87
C GLN A 68 19.64 -6.80 -12.34
N ASP A 69 18.36 -6.50 -12.61
CA ASP A 69 17.90 -6.26 -13.97
C ASP A 69 18.63 -5.02 -14.52
N GLN A 70 19.21 -5.13 -15.72
CA GLN A 70 19.95 -4.04 -16.33
C GLN A 70 19.06 -2.80 -16.50
N ALA A 71 17.78 -2.98 -16.86
CA ALA A 71 16.86 -1.86 -17.01
C ALA A 71 16.60 -1.12 -15.68
N ALA A 72 16.60 -1.85 -14.55
CA ALA A 72 16.50 -1.24 -13.22
C ALA A 72 17.77 -0.48 -12.84
N ILE A 73 18.94 -1.05 -13.15
CA ILE A 73 20.25 -0.42 -12.92
C ILE A 73 20.36 0.86 -13.75
N ASP A 74 19.97 0.82 -15.02
CA ASP A 74 20.04 1.97 -15.93
C ASP A 74 19.10 3.09 -15.45
N ALA A 75 17.84 2.78 -15.16
CA ALA A 75 16.87 3.75 -14.64
C ALA A 75 17.33 4.39 -13.31
N ARG A 76 17.93 3.61 -12.41
CA ARG A 76 18.51 4.12 -11.16
C ARG A 76 19.72 5.00 -11.41
N THR A 77 20.59 4.61 -12.34
CA THR A 77 21.78 5.38 -12.73
C THR A 77 21.39 6.74 -13.29
N GLU A 78 20.35 6.80 -14.12
CA GLU A 78 19.78 8.05 -14.62
C GLU A 78 19.26 8.95 -13.50
N LEU A 79 18.53 8.40 -12.51
CA LEU A 79 18.07 9.16 -11.35
C LEU A 79 19.23 9.68 -10.49
N ALA A 80 20.29 8.89 -10.34
CA ALA A 80 21.49 9.29 -9.62
C ALA A 80 22.27 10.39 -10.36
N GLN A 81 22.38 10.28 -11.68
CA GLN A 81 22.97 11.32 -12.53
C GLN A 81 22.15 12.62 -12.46
N TYR A 82 20.81 12.53 -12.55
CA TYR A 82 19.91 13.67 -12.36
C TYR A 82 20.14 14.37 -11.01
N TRP A 83 20.39 13.61 -9.93
CA TRP A 83 20.75 14.19 -8.64
C TRP A 83 22.10 14.89 -8.66
N GLN A 84 23.14 14.27 -9.24
CA GLN A 84 24.49 14.83 -9.30
C GLN A 84 24.55 16.11 -10.14
N GLU A 85 23.78 16.16 -11.22
CA GLU A 85 23.73 17.30 -12.15
C GLU A 85 22.79 18.41 -11.69
N ARG A 86 22.15 18.28 -10.52
CA ARG A 86 21.13 19.25 -10.05
C ARG A 86 21.62 20.70 -10.00
N THR A 87 22.91 20.92 -9.73
CA THR A 87 23.54 22.25 -9.67
C THR A 87 24.19 22.69 -10.98
N SER A 88 24.17 21.83 -12.00
CA SER A 88 24.74 22.12 -13.33
C SER A 88 23.96 23.23 -14.04
N THR A 89 24.67 24.01 -14.87
CA THR A 89 24.05 24.98 -15.77
C THR A 89 23.50 24.35 -17.05
N THR A 90 23.78 23.07 -17.30
CA THR A 90 23.30 22.34 -18.49
C THR A 90 21.82 22.01 -18.40
N PHE A 91 21.29 21.84 -17.18
CA PHE A 91 19.91 21.48 -16.93
C PHE A 91 19.26 22.55 -16.05
N ASP A 92 18.79 23.61 -16.71
CA ASP A 92 18.02 24.66 -16.06
C ASP A 92 16.86 24.04 -15.25
N ASP A 93 16.67 24.52 -14.02
CA ASP A 93 15.58 24.19 -13.09
C ASP A 93 15.68 22.87 -12.28
N CYS A 94 16.71 22.03 -12.44
CA CYS A 94 16.81 20.77 -11.67
C CYS A 94 16.86 21.00 -10.15
N GLU A 95 17.71 21.92 -9.68
CA GLU A 95 17.79 22.30 -8.27
C GLU A 95 16.45 22.84 -7.73
N ASP A 96 15.82 23.75 -8.49
CA ASP A 96 14.59 24.43 -8.08
C ASP A 96 13.41 23.45 -8.00
N ASN A 97 13.34 22.48 -8.93
CA ASN A 97 12.37 21.40 -8.89
C ASN A 97 12.55 20.52 -7.63
N LEU A 98 13.79 20.23 -7.23
CA LEU A 98 14.10 19.43 -6.04
C LEU A 98 13.97 20.21 -4.72
N ARG A 99 13.65 21.51 -4.74
CA ARG A 99 13.24 22.27 -3.53
C ARG A 99 11.87 21.83 -3.01
N GLN A 100 11.05 21.21 -3.84
CA GLN A 100 9.76 20.63 -3.43
C GLN A 100 9.99 19.32 -2.68
N ASN A 101 9.50 19.24 -1.45
CA ASN A 101 9.78 18.09 -0.57
C ASN A 101 9.12 16.81 -1.09
N VAL A 102 7.94 16.90 -1.69
CA VAL A 102 7.27 15.75 -2.31
C VAL A 102 8.12 15.17 -3.45
N ARG A 103 8.70 16.01 -4.31
CA ARG A 103 9.55 15.57 -5.42
C ARG A 103 10.82 14.91 -4.94
N LEU A 104 11.48 15.54 -3.96
CA LEU A 104 12.67 14.97 -3.33
C LEU A 104 12.36 13.58 -2.72
N THR A 105 11.17 13.40 -2.18
CA THR A 105 10.74 12.12 -1.61
C THR A 105 10.46 11.07 -2.69
N PHE A 106 9.85 11.46 -3.81
CA PHE A 106 9.68 10.54 -4.94
C PHE A 106 11.02 10.12 -5.54
N LEU A 107 11.99 11.04 -5.65
CA LEU A 107 13.36 10.71 -6.03
C LEU A 107 13.97 9.68 -5.06
N LEU A 108 13.86 9.93 -3.75
CA LEU A 108 14.34 9.01 -2.72
C LEU A 108 13.68 7.63 -2.84
N ALA A 109 12.36 7.59 -3.08
CA ALA A 109 11.62 6.35 -3.24
C ALA A 109 12.10 5.55 -4.46
N GLY A 110 12.34 6.20 -5.61
CA GLY A 110 12.91 5.55 -6.79
C GLY A 110 14.30 4.98 -6.51
N LEU A 111 15.20 5.80 -5.96
CA LEU A 111 16.60 5.42 -5.71
C LEU A 111 16.76 4.29 -4.67
N ALA A 112 15.89 4.28 -3.65
CA ALA A 112 15.99 3.36 -2.52
C ALA A 112 15.15 2.08 -2.69
N PHE A 113 14.11 2.05 -3.53
CA PHE A 113 13.22 0.90 -3.65
C PHE A 113 13.98 -0.35 -4.10
N ARG A 114 14.03 -1.38 -3.24
CA ARG A 114 14.80 -2.64 -3.45
C ARG A 114 16.32 -2.46 -3.62
N HIS A 115 16.86 -1.30 -3.25
CA HIS A 115 18.29 -1.02 -3.27
C HIS A 115 18.83 -0.77 -1.86
N ASP A 116 20.16 -0.74 -1.76
CA ASP A 116 20.86 -0.47 -0.52
C ASP A 116 20.67 0.99 -0.10
N PHE A 117 20.13 1.17 1.11
CA PHE A 117 19.94 2.48 1.70
C PHE A 117 21.27 3.18 2.01
N THR A 118 22.38 2.44 2.14
CA THR A 118 23.73 2.99 2.38
C THR A 118 24.37 3.65 1.16
N ASP A 119 23.75 3.51 -0.02
CA ASP A 119 24.22 4.19 -1.22
C ASP A 119 24.38 5.70 -0.99
N ILE A 120 25.51 6.24 -1.42
CA ILE A 120 25.91 7.63 -1.15
C ILE A 120 24.83 8.60 -1.63
N VAL A 121 24.26 8.37 -2.81
CA VAL A 121 23.23 9.24 -3.38
C VAL A 121 21.93 9.13 -2.58
N VAL A 122 21.54 7.92 -2.18
CA VAL A 122 20.36 7.70 -1.32
C VAL A 122 20.51 8.43 0.01
N GLN A 123 21.68 8.33 0.65
CA GLN A 123 21.97 9.02 1.92
C GLN A 123 21.97 10.53 1.76
N GLU A 124 22.58 11.08 0.72
CA GLU A 124 22.56 12.53 0.46
C GLU A 124 21.14 13.08 0.30
N VAL A 125 20.30 12.39 -0.49
CA VAL A 125 18.90 12.76 -0.70
C VAL A 125 18.11 12.68 0.60
N TRP A 126 18.31 11.60 1.38
CA TRP A 126 17.67 11.41 2.68
C TRP A 126 18.08 12.50 3.68
N GLU A 127 19.37 12.80 3.80
CA GLU A 127 19.88 13.82 4.72
C GLU A 127 19.36 15.21 4.35
N LEU A 128 19.29 15.54 3.05
CA LEU A 128 18.67 16.80 2.60
C LEU A 128 17.19 16.86 3.00
N LEU A 129 16.42 15.79 2.75
CA LEU A 129 15.00 15.74 3.11
C LEU A 129 14.81 15.86 4.63
N LYS A 130 15.62 15.15 5.43
CA LYS A 130 15.60 15.21 6.89
C LYS A 130 15.88 16.61 7.40
N ASN A 131 16.87 17.31 6.84
CA ASN A 131 17.26 18.65 7.25
C ASN A 131 16.23 19.74 6.90
N ARG A 132 15.33 19.48 5.95
CA ARG A 132 14.22 20.39 5.61
C ARG A 132 13.04 20.31 6.57
N ARG A 133 13.07 19.40 7.53
CA ARG A 133 12.04 19.27 8.57
C ARG A 133 12.06 20.49 9.49
N LEU A 134 10.89 21.07 9.76
CA LEU A 134 10.79 22.23 10.65
C LEU A 134 11.05 21.82 12.10
N GLY A 135 12.03 22.44 12.76
CA GLY A 135 12.44 22.06 14.12
C GLY A 135 11.33 22.18 15.18
N VAL A 136 10.47 23.21 15.09
CA VAL A 136 9.41 23.47 16.09
C VAL A 136 8.21 22.54 15.90
N ASP A 137 7.69 22.46 14.66
CA ASP A 137 6.50 21.67 14.34
C ASP A 137 6.81 20.20 14.10
N GLY A 138 8.05 19.88 13.70
CA GLY A 138 8.46 18.54 13.31
C GLY A 138 7.77 18.03 12.03
N LEU A 139 7.26 18.95 11.18
CA LEU A 139 6.59 18.68 9.90
C LEU A 139 7.41 19.28 8.75
N TRP A 140 7.12 18.86 7.52
CA TRP A 140 7.72 19.46 6.31
C TRP A 140 6.84 20.55 5.73
N THR A 141 7.47 21.54 5.09
CA THR A 141 6.80 22.48 4.19
C THR A 141 6.52 21.82 2.84
N ASP A 142 5.75 22.45 1.96
CA ASP A 142 5.62 21.97 0.57
C ASP A 142 6.95 22.11 -0.21
N ALA A 143 7.67 23.21 0.03
CA ALA A 143 8.95 23.47 -0.58
C ALA A 143 9.89 24.29 0.32
N ASP A 144 11.19 24.19 0.05
CA ASP A 144 12.26 24.92 0.74
C ASP A 144 12.80 26.07 -0.15
N PHE A 145 11.97 27.09 -0.33
CA PHE A 145 12.35 28.34 -0.98
C PHE A 145 12.72 29.38 0.09
N PRO A 146 13.91 30.01 0.02
CA PRO A 146 14.35 31.01 1.02
C PRO A 146 13.39 32.20 1.14
N GLU A 147 12.74 32.56 0.04
CA GLU A 147 11.84 33.71 -0.09
C GLU A 147 10.43 33.44 0.51
N ASN A 148 10.06 32.17 0.71
CA ASN A 148 8.71 31.81 1.14
C ASN A 148 8.65 31.58 2.65
N PRO A 149 7.59 32.06 3.33
CA PRO A 149 7.39 31.75 4.73
C PRO A 149 7.21 30.24 4.91
N LYS A 150 7.97 29.68 5.85
CA LYS A 150 7.98 28.24 6.12
C LYS A 150 6.74 27.85 6.92
N HIS A 151 5.73 27.33 6.23
CA HIS A 151 4.51 26.81 6.84
C HIS A 151 4.44 25.28 6.80
N PRO A 152 4.13 24.61 7.92
CA PRO A 152 4.00 23.16 7.94
C PRO A 152 2.87 22.70 7.03
N SER A 153 3.14 21.73 6.16
CA SER A 153 2.19 21.14 5.22
C SER A 153 1.82 19.73 5.67
N GLU A 154 0.53 19.52 5.95
CA GLU A 154 -0.02 18.19 6.24
C GLU A 154 0.05 17.28 5.02
N PHE A 155 -0.14 17.84 3.82
CA PHE A 155 -0.13 17.08 2.57
C PHE A 155 1.27 16.54 2.29
N SER A 156 2.26 17.43 2.20
CA SER A 156 3.64 17.02 1.91
C SER A 156 4.19 16.09 2.97
N THR A 157 3.91 16.38 4.25
CA THR A 157 4.29 15.48 5.35
C THR A 157 3.63 14.10 5.21
N ALA A 158 2.35 14.03 4.85
CA ALA A 158 1.67 12.74 4.70
C ALA A 158 2.27 11.91 3.55
N ILE A 159 2.56 12.51 2.40
CA ILE A 159 3.22 11.82 1.27
C ILE A 159 4.62 11.35 1.66
N ILE A 160 5.39 12.20 2.35
CA ILE A 160 6.70 11.84 2.89
C ILE A 160 6.59 10.59 3.76
N LEU A 161 5.72 10.61 4.77
CA LEU A 161 5.57 9.50 5.70
C LEU A 161 5.12 8.20 5.03
N ILE A 162 4.21 8.27 4.05
CA ILE A 162 3.78 7.10 3.27
C ILE A 162 4.97 6.50 2.53
N LEU A 163 5.69 7.30 1.74
CA LEU A 163 6.82 6.82 0.94
C LEU A 163 7.96 6.33 1.83
N LEU A 164 8.21 6.98 2.97
CA LEU A 164 9.18 6.51 3.95
C LEU A 164 8.78 5.13 4.51
N ALA A 165 7.50 4.91 4.82
CA ALA A 165 7.02 3.60 5.26
C ALA A 165 7.23 2.50 4.21
N ILE A 166 7.08 2.83 2.92
CA ILE A 166 7.35 1.92 1.81
C ILE A 166 8.85 1.59 1.74
N ILE A 167 9.71 2.63 1.64
CA ILE A 167 11.18 2.48 1.61
C ILE A 167 11.66 1.58 2.75
N ARG A 168 11.19 1.84 3.98
CA ARG A 168 11.54 1.05 5.17
C ARG A 168 11.29 -0.45 5.02
N ARG A 169 10.27 -0.83 4.24
CA ARG A 169 9.86 -2.22 4.04
C ARG A 169 10.48 -2.86 2.81
N THR A 170 10.89 -2.06 1.82
CA THR A 170 11.32 -2.55 0.52
C THR A 170 12.83 -2.46 0.31
N SER A 171 13.50 -1.51 0.95
CA SER A 171 14.94 -1.29 0.83
C SER A 171 15.76 -2.25 1.68
N THR A 172 17.00 -2.50 1.28
CA THR A 172 17.99 -3.24 2.08
C THR A 172 18.86 -2.26 2.85
N GLY A 173 19.31 -2.63 4.04
CA GLY A 173 20.13 -1.76 4.90
C GLY A 173 20.30 -2.35 6.29
N ASN A 174 21.21 -1.78 7.08
CA ASN A 174 21.44 -2.27 8.43
C ASN A 174 20.37 -1.75 9.42
N SER A 175 20.27 -2.40 10.58
CA SER A 175 19.25 -2.06 11.58
C SER A 175 19.44 -0.68 12.22
N ALA A 176 20.66 -0.16 12.27
CA ALA A 176 20.97 1.12 12.91
C ALA A 176 20.49 2.31 12.06
N GLU A 177 20.68 2.26 10.74
CA GLU A 177 20.20 3.28 9.80
C GLU A 177 18.68 3.34 9.79
N PHE A 178 18.03 2.17 9.73
CA PHE A 178 16.58 2.10 9.82
C PHE A 178 16.05 2.57 11.17
N ALA A 179 16.85 2.52 12.25
CA ALA A 179 16.43 3.07 13.54
C ALA A 179 16.33 4.60 13.51
N VAL A 180 17.31 5.30 12.91
CA VAL A 180 17.24 6.77 12.73
C VAL A 180 16.06 7.14 11.84
N PHE A 181 15.89 6.40 10.75
CA PHE A 181 14.77 6.54 9.83
C PHE A 181 13.40 6.37 10.53
N ASP A 182 13.24 5.30 11.31
CA ASP A 182 12.02 5.02 12.06
C ASP A 182 11.75 6.07 13.14
N ASN A 183 12.79 6.57 13.82
CA ASN A 183 12.64 7.64 14.80
C ASN A 183 12.08 8.92 14.17
N VAL A 184 12.61 9.35 13.02
CA VAL A 184 12.12 10.53 12.30
C VAL A 184 10.67 10.30 11.84
N ARG A 185 10.37 9.13 11.27
CA ARG A 185 9.04 8.76 10.78
C ARG A 185 7.99 8.75 11.89
N VAL A 186 8.31 8.14 13.03
CA VAL A 186 7.40 8.05 14.20
C VAL A 186 7.18 9.43 14.82
N ASP A 187 8.24 10.20 15.03
CA ASP A 187 8.14 11.54 15.60
C ASP A 187 7.30 12.47 14.70
N ALA A 188 7.58 12.50 13.39
CA ALA A 188 6.76 13.26 12.44
C ALA A 188 5.31 12.74 12.36
N GLY A 189 5.09 11.42 12.49
CA GLY A 189 3.75 10.83 12.59
C GLY A 189 2.97 11.31 13.82
N LEU A 190 3.63 11.45 14.98
CA LEU A 190 3.02 11.99 16.20
C LEU A 190 2.65 13.46 16.02
N LYS A 191 3.53 14.25 15.39
CA LYS A 191 3.27 15.67 15.08
C LYS A 191 2.14 15.83 14.08
N LEU A 192 2.10 15.01 13.03
CA LEU A 192 1.03 15.01 12.04
C LEU A 192 -0.31 14.64 12.67
N GLN A 193 -0.33 13.63 13.54
CA GLN A 193 -1.51 13.27 14.32
C GLN A 193 -1.99 14.42 15.21
N LYS A 194 -1.08 15.10 15.92
CA LYS A 194 -1.44 16.27 16.73
C LYS A 194 -2.04 17.38 15.88
N SER A 195 -1.45 17.65 14.71
CA SER A 195 -1.94 18.65 13.74
C SER A 195 -3.32 18.28 13.17
N TYR A 196 -3.55 17.00 12.86
CA TYR A 196 -4.83 16.48 12.38
C TYR A 196 -5.94 16.58 13.44
N LEU A 197 -5.60 16.37 14.71
CA LEU A 197 -6.56 16.41 15.82
C LEU A 197 -6.83 17.84 16.34
N ASP A 198 -6.16 18.87 15.80
CA ASP A 198 -6.45 20.26 16.14
C ASP A 198 -7.85 20.65 15.63
N GLU A 199 -8.78 20.83 16.58
CA GLU A 199 -10.18 21.16 16.30
C GLU A 199 -10.37 22.58 15.75
N ARG A 200 -9.34 23.43 15.82
CA ARG A 200 -9.39 24.79 15.24
C ARG A 200 -9.37 24.77 13.71
N LYS A 201 -8.94 23.67 13.09
CA LYS A 201 -8.86 23.52 11.63
C LYS A 201 -10.19 23.02 11.07
N LYS A 202 -10.93 23.92 10.43
CA LYS A 202 -12.29 23.66 9.89
C LYS A 202 -12.32 22.78 8.63
N SER A 203 -11.27 22.76 7.82
CA SER A 203 -11.23 22.03 6.55
C SER A 203 -10.05 21.05 6.50
N ARG A 204 -10.30 19.84 5.99
CA ARG A 204 -9.33 18.74 5.87
C ARG A 204 -9.35 18.15 4.45
N PRO A 205 -8.89 18.89 3.43
CA PRO A 205 -8.98 18.46 2.03
C PRO A 205 -8.19 17.17 1.73
N TYR A 206 -7.20 16.82 2.56
CA TYR A 206 -6.34 15.66 2.39
C TYR A 206 -6.57 14.60 3.48
N LYS A 207 -7.78 14.52 4.06
CA LYS A 207 -8.14 13.65 5.20
C LYS A 207 -7.63 12.21 5.00
N LEU A 208 -7.96 11.56 3.89
CA LEU A 208 -7.59 10.15 3.65
C LEU A 208 -6.06 9.93 3.64
N ILE A 209 -5.32 10.78 2.94
CA ILE A 209 -3.85 10.68 2.81
C ILE A 209 -3.19 10.85 4.19
N VAL A 210 -3.64 11.86 4.94
CA VAL A 210 -3.14 12.14 6.30
C VAL A 210 -3.42 10.98 7.25
N LEU A 211 -4.63 10.41 7.20
CA LEU A 211 -5.00 9.26 8.03
C LEU A 211 -4.16 8.01 7.70
N ILE A 212 -3.93 7.72 6.42
CA ILE A 212 -3.07 6.60 5.99
C ILE A 212 -1.64 6.83 6.48
N ALA A 213 -1.10 8.04 6.30
CA ALA A 213 0.24 8.40 6.76
C ALA A 213 0.41 8.20 8.28
N ILE A 214 -0.55 8.68 9.08
CA ILE A 214 -0.52 8.49 10.54
C ILE A 214 -0.59 7.01 10.90
N MET A 215 -1.47 6.24 10.25
CA MET A 215 -1.61 4.81 10.50
C MET A 215 -0.35 4.02 10.12
N LEU A 216 0.34 4.41 9.05
CA LEU A 216 1.61 3.79 8.68
C LEU A 216 2.72 4.16 9.64
N SER A 217 2.83 5.43 10.03
CA SER A 217 3.85 5.93 10.96
C SER A 217 3.72 5.39 12.38
N LEU A 218 2.49 5.37 12.91
CA LEU A 218 2.22 5.03 14.31
C LEU A 218 1.70 3.60 14.50
N GLU A 219 1.32 2.93 13.41
CA GLU A 219 0.83 1.55 13.42
C GLU A 219 -0.30 1.36 14.45
N GLY A 220 -0.25 0.28 15.24
CA GLY A 220 -1.20 0.01 16.32
C GLY A 220 -1.31 1.12 17.39
N LYS A 221 -0.38 2.08 17.45
CA LYS A 221 -0.35 3.16 18.45
C LYS A 221 -1.10 4.43 18.03
N ALA A 222 -1.65 4.48 16.81
CA ALA A 222 -2.45 5.62 16.37
C ALA A 222 -3.68 5.87 17.29
N ASN A 223 -4.07 7.14 17.41
CA ASN A 223 -5.19 7.58 18.24
C ASN A 223 -6.52 6.94 17.81
N LYS A 224 -7.42 6.70 18.79
CA LYS A 224 -8.75 6.10 18.54
C LYS A 224 -9.58 6.90 17.52
N LYS A 225 -9.55 8.24 17.59
CA LYS A 225 -10.25 9.13 16.65
C LYS A 225 -9.72 8.98 15.23
N VAL A 226 -8.39 8.97 15.04
CA VAL A 226 -7.76 8.69 13.73
C VAL A 226 -8.20 7.34 13.16
N LYS A 227 -8.20 6.28 13.99
CA LYS A 227 -8.65 4.96 13.56
C LYS A 227 -10.12 4.96 13.16
N SER A 228 -10.97 5.67 13.92
CA SER A 228 -12.40 5.80 13.65
C SER A 228 -12.67 6.59 12.35
N ASP A 229 -11.99 7.71 12.17
CA ASP A 229 -12.13 8.57 11.00
C ASP A 229 -11.67 7.85 9.73
N LEU A 230 -10.63 7.01 9.81
CA LEU A 230 -10.22 6.17 8.68
C LEU A 230 -11.26 5.11 8.37
N ILE A 231 -11.94 4.55 9.38
CA ILE A 231 -13.06 3.64 9.14
C ILE A 231 -14.18 4.36 8.40
N GLU A 232 -14.58 5.54 8.88
CA GLU A 232 -15.63 6.34 8.25
C GLU A 232 -15.33 6.62 6.77
N VAL A 233 -14.12 7.09 6.46
CA VAL A 233 -13.70 7.35 5.07
C VAL A 233 -13.57 6.06 4.25
N SER A 234 -13.34 4.91 4.89
CA SER A 234 -13.25 3.61 4.23
C SER A 234 -14.60 2.92 3.95
N LEU A 235 -15.70 3.43 4.51
CA LEU A 235 -17.04 2.89 4.28
C LEU A 235 -17.62 3.31 2.92
N ASP A 236 -17.09 4.37 2.32
CA ASP A 236 -17.46 4.80 0.98
C ASP A 236 -17.04 3.75 -0.07
N ASN A 237 -17.73 3.74 -1.22
CA ASN A 237 -17.37 2.83 -2.30
C ASN A 237 -15.90 3.02 -2.72
N VAL A 238 -15.12 1.94 -2.67
CA VAL A 238 -13.71 1.92 -3.06
C VAL A 238 -13.60 2.30 -4.54
N ASN A 239 -13.14 3.51 -4.81
CA ASN A 239 -12.90 4.01 -6.17
C ASN A 239 -11.39 4.11 -6.43
N VAL A 240 -10.79 3.02 -6.87
CA VAL A 240 -9.35 2.95 -7.21
C VAL A 240 -8.95 3.87 -8.36
N LYS A 241 -9.92 4.36 -9.15
CA LYS A 241 -9.69 5.31 -10.23
C LYS A 241 -9.68 6.77 -9.80
N SER A 242 -9.98 7.05 -8.54
CA SER A 242 -9.97 8.42 -8.01
C SER A 242 -8.55 8.99 -8.02
N ARG A 243 -8.35 10.10 -8.74
CA ARG A 243 -7.07 10.78 -8.93
C ARG A 243 -7.17 12.27 -8.62
N TYR A 244 -6.16 12.79 -7.93
CA TYR A 244 -6.04 14.23 -7.66
C TYR A 244 -4.83 14.77 -8.42
N THR A 245 -5.02 15.88 -9.11
CA THR A 245 -3.93 16.63 -9.74
C THR A 245 -3.45 17.69 -8.79
N HIS A 246 -2.19 17.61 -8.39
CA HIS A 246 -1.56 18.57 -7.49
C HIS A 246 -0.63 19.47 -8.29
N PHE A 247 -0.90 20.77 -8.27
CA PHE A 247 -0.08 21.78 -8.94
C PHE A 247 0.82 22.51 -7.94
N PHE A 248 2.02 22.85 -8.39
CA PHE A 248 2.99 23.61 -7.60
C PHE A 248 3.60 24.69 -8.47
N ASP A 249 3.50 25.93 -7.98
CA ASP A 249 4.13 27.08 -8.59
C ASP A 249 5.51 27.30 -7.96
N TYR A 250 6.51 27.60 -8.78
CA TYR A 250 7.86 27.92 -8.35
C TYR A 250 8.49 28.98 -9.24
N LYS A 251 9.53 29.63 -8.73
CA LYS A 251 10.31 30.63 -9.47
C LYS A 251 11.63 30.01 -9.87
N LYS A 252 11.92 30.03 -11.17
CA LYS A 252 13.17 29.53 -11.77
C LYS A 252 14.32 30.50 -11.47
N LYS A 253 15.58 30.03 -11.55
CA LYS A 253 16.78 30.87 -11.40
C LYS A 253 16.79 32.12 -12.28
N ASN A 254 16.23 32.05 -13.49
CA ASN A 254 16.11 33.20 -14.40
C ASN A 254 15.01 34.20 -14.01
N GLY A 255 14.32 34.00 -12.88
CA GLY A 255 13.27 34.85 -12.37
C GLY A 255 11.86 34.52 -12.90
N ASN A 256 11.73 33.63 -13.89
CA ASN A 256 10.43 33.27 -14.45
C ASN A 256 9.63 32.38 -13.51
N HIS A 257 8.32 32.59 -13.46
CA HIS A 257 7.40 31.69 -12.78
C HIS A 257 7.10 30.47 -13.64
N ALA A 258 7.07 29.31 -13.01
CA ALA A 258 6.77 28.03 -13.62
C ALA A 258 5.80 27.25 -12.75
N ARG A 259 5.06 26.34 -13.38
CA ARG A 259 4.14 25.41 -12.72
C ARG A 259 4.53 24.00 -13.10
N ASP A 260 4.60 23.13 -12.10
CA ASP A 260 4.65 21.69 -12.31
C ASP A 260 3.44 21.02 -11.64
N TYR A 261 3.20 19.76 -11.95
CA TYR A 261 2.14 18.99 -11.35
C TYR A 261 2.44 17.49 -11.32
N PHE A 262 1.78 16.80 -10.41
CA PHE A 262 1.73 15.34 -10.42
C PHE A 262 0.32 14.84 -10.15
N ILE A 263 0.07 13.61 -10.56
CA ILE A 263 -1.20 12.93 -10.37
C ILE A 263 -1.04 11.92 -9.25
N LEU A 264 -1.84 12.07 -8.20
CA LEU A 264 -1.88 11.16 -7.07
C LEU A 264 -3.15 10.31 -7.13
N PRO A 265 -3.04 8.99 -7.36
CA PRO A 265 -4.17 8.07 -7.36
C PRO A 265 -4.59 7.79 -5.90
N ILE A 266 -5.41 8.67 -5.32
CA ILE A 266 -5.82 8.55 -3.92
C ILE A 266 -6.53 7.22 -3.64
N GLY A 267 -7.27 6.71 -4.63
CA GLY A 267 -8.00 5.45 -4.54
C GLY A 267 -7.13 4.23 -4.23
N ILE A 268 -5.86 4.21 -4.65
CA ILE A 268 -4.96 3.07 -4.41
C ILE A 268 -4.17 3.19 -3.12
N LEU A 269 -4.07 4.39 -2.52
CA LEU A 269 -3.29 4.61 -1.29
C LEU A 269 -3.78 3.73 -0.13
N GLY A 270 -5.06 3.35 -0.12
CA GLY A 270 -5.61 2.45 0.89
C GLY A 270 -4.90 1.09 0.96
N ALA A 271 -4.40 0.58 -0.18
CA ALA A 271 -3.62 -0.65 -0.23
C ALA A 271 -2.30 -0.55 0.54
N TYR A 272 -1.74 0.66 0.69
CA TYR A 272 -0.45 0.83 1.35
C TYR A 272 -0.52 0.58 2.85
N LEU A 273 -1.72 0.61 3.45
CA LEU A 273 -1.91 0.22 4.85
C LEU A 273 -1.35 -1.18 5.16
N LEU A 274 -1.27 -2.07 4.16
CA LEU A 274 -0.68 -3.40 4.28
C LEU A 274 0.84 -3.39 4.53
N PHE A 275 1.53 -2.27 4.31
CA PHE A 275 2.93 -2.10 4.74
C PHE A 275 3.08 -1.94 6.26
N GLY A 276 2.02 -1.55 6.98
CA GLY A 276 2.05 -1.37 8.44
C GLY A 276 1.97 -2.68 9.21
N LYS A 277 2.66 -2.76 10.37
CA LYS A 277 2.40 -3.83 11.37
C LYS A 277 1.22 -3.47 12.26
N GLY A 278 0.54 -4.46 12.86
CA GLY A 278 -0.48 -4.19 13.88
C GLY A 278 -1.71 -3.47 13.33
N LEU A 279 -2.03 -3.65 12.05
CA LEU A 279 -3.15 -2.97 11.41
C LEU A 279 -4.47 -3.51 12.00
N PRO A 280 -5.39 -2.66 12.49
CA PRO A 280 -6.64 -3.18 13.03
C PRO A 280 -7.50 -3.81 11.93
N SER A 281 -8.30 -4.80 12.33
CA SER A 281 -9.10 -5.67 11.45
C SER A 281 -9.90 -4.94 10.36
N ARG A 282 -10.58 -3.83 10.69
CA ARG A 282 -11.38 -3.07 9.72
C ARG A 282 -10.51 -2.41 8.64
N GLN A 283 -9.40 -1.80 9.03
CA GLN A 283 -8.46 -1.17 8.10
C GLN A 283 -7.78 -2.21 7.21
N TYR A 284 -7.49 -3.40 7.76
CA TYR A 284 -6.97 -4.53 6.97
C TYR A 284 -7.97 -4.99 5.91
N LEU A 285 -9.26 -5.14 6.27
CA LEU A 285 -10.32 -5.47 5.31
C LEU A 285 -10.47 -4.41 4.22
N TYR A 286 -10.42 -3.12 4.61
CA TYR A 286 -10.45 -2.03 3.64
C TYR A 286 -9.28 -2.11 2.67
N ALA A 287 -8.06 -2.26 3.16
CA ALA A 287 -6.87 -2.35 2.31
C ALA A 287 -6.91 -3.57 1.38
N THR A 288 -7.43 -4.70 1.87
CA THR A 288 -7.67 -5.90 1.07
C THR A 288 -8.69 -5.67 -0.04
N ARG A 289 -9.82 -5.02 0.27
CA ARG A 289 -10.84 -4.66 -0.74
C ARG A 289 -10.29 -3.71 -1.81
N VAL A 290 -9.43 -2.78 -1.42
CA VAL A 290 -8.70 -1.91 -2.36
C VAL A 290 -7.83 -2.75 -3.28
N MET A 291 -7.06 -3.70 -2.74
CA MET A 291 -6.23 -4.61 -3.54
C MET A 291 -7.04 -5.48 -4.51
N GLU A 292 -8.13 -6.09 -4.06
CA GLU A 292 -9.03 -6.87 -4.93
C GLU A 292 -9.60 -6.01 -6.07
N THR A 293 -9.91 -4.74 -5.78
CA THR A 293 -10.39 -3.79 -6.79
C THR A 293 -9.29 -3.40 -7.79
N ILE A 294 -8.04 -3.24 -7.32
CA ILE A 294 -6.86 -3.04 -8.18
C ILE A 294 -6.66 -4.27 -9.09
N GLU A 295 -6.62 -5.48 -8.54
CA GLU A 295 -6.46 -6.72 -9.31
C GLU A 295 -7.57 -6.92 -10.35
N SER A 296 -8.83 -6.69 -9.95
CA SER A 296 -9.97 -6.76 -10.88
C SER A 296 -9.84 -5.73 -12.00
N SER A 297 -9.37 -4.53 -11.69
CA SER A 297 -9.15 -3.48 -12.69
C SER A 297 -8.03 -3.89 -13.66
N LEU A 298 -6.87 -4.32 -13.16
CA LEU A 298 -5.73 -4.77 -13.96
C LEU A 298 -6.07 -5.98 -14.85
N THR A 299 -6.91 -6.88 -14.37
CA THR A 299 -7.36 -8.07 -15.14
C THR A 299 -8.22 -7.66 -16.33
N LYS A 300 -9.17 -6.73 -16.13
CA LYS A 300 -10.12 -6.30 -17.16
C LYS A 300 -9.48 -5.48 -18.28
N SER A 301 -8.38 -4.81 -17.98
CA SER A 301 -7.73 -3.83 -18.83
C SER A 301 -6.38 -4.30 -19.37
N THR A 302 -6.07 -5.60 -19.31
CA THR A 302 -4.77 -6.14 -19.77
C THR A 302 -3.54 -5.46 -19.14
N ASN A 303 -3.53 -5.36 -17.80
CA ASN A 303 -2.44 -4.82 -16.96
C ASN A 303 -2.35 -3.27 -16.89
N HIS A 304 -3.47 -2.55 -17.05
CA HIS A 304 -3.51 -1.10 -16.83
C HIS A 304 -4.52 -0.73 -15.74
N LEU A 305 -4.19 0.12 -14.76
CA LEU A 305 -5.25 0.56 -13.83
C LEU A 305 -6.34 1.41 -14.55
N PHE A 306 -6.00 2.02 -15.68
CA PHE A 306 -6.83 2.97 -16.42
C PHE A 306 -6.95 2.55 -17.90
N MET A 307 -8.11 2.77 -18.51
CA MET A 307 -8.41 2.29 -19.88
C MET A 307 -7.81 3.24 -20.94
N GLU A 308 -7.68 2.75 -22.19
CA GLU A 308 -7.40 3.60 -23.36
C GLU A 308 -8.38 4.79 -23.41
N GLY A 309 -7.84 6.02 -23.48
CA GLY A 309 -8.59 7.29 -23.42
C GLY A 309 -8.48 8.06 -22.09
N GLU A 310 -8.01 7.45 -21.00
CA GLU A 310 -7.87 8.10 -19.68
C GLU A 310 -6.49 8.77 -19.43
N ARG A 311 -5.55 8.66 -20.39
CA ARG A 311 -4.13 9.11 -20.33
C ARG A 311 -3.41 8.66 -19.04
N PRO A 312 -2.97 7.39 -18.92
CA PRO A 312 -2.35 6.87 -17.70
C PRO A 312 -1.02 7.58 -17.41
N SER A 313 -0.89 8.15 -16.20
CA SER A 313 0.39 8.71 -15.73
C SER A 313 1.37 7.59 -15.40
N THR A 314 2.65 7.76 -15.75
CA THR A 314 3.72 6.83 -15.36
C THR A 314 3.80 6.67 -13.84
N LEU A 315 3.73 7.79 -13.11
CA LEU A 315 3.71 7.78 -11.65
C LEU A 315 2.58 6.93 -11.07
N GLU A 316 1.38 6.95 -11.66
CA GLU A 316 0.25 6.13 -11.20
C GLU A 316 0.59 4.64 -11.32
N GLN A 317 1.23 4.21 -12.41
CA GLN A 317 1.67 2.82 -12.56
C GLN A 317 2.76 2.44 -11.56
N GLY A 318 3.75 3.32 -11.33
CA GLY A 318 4.77 3.09 -10.30
C GLY A 318 4.16 2.97 -8.91
N LEU A 319 3.13 3.77 -8.61
CA LEU A 319 2.38 3.69 -7.36
C LEU A 319 1.52 2.42 -7.26
N VAL A 320 1.01 1.88 -8.37
CA VAL A 320 0.35 0.56 -8.40
C VAL A 320 1.35 -0.55 -8.07
N VAL A 321 2.59 -0.46 -8.55
CA VAL A 321 3.64 -1.42 -8.19
C VAL A 321 3.87 -1.46 -6.68
N PHE A 322 3.86 -0.32 -5.98
CA PHE A 322 3.88 -0.31 -4.51
C PHE A 322 2.67 -1.01 -3.87
N ALA A 323 1.48 -0.90 -4.47
CA ALA A 323 0.28 -1.58 -3.96
C ALA A 323 0.40 -3.10 -4.15
N LEU A 324 0.85 -3.54 -5.32
CA LEU A 324 1.11 -4.96 -5.60
C LEU A 324 2.20 -5.54 -4.67
N GLU A 325 3.25 -4.76 -4.41
CA GLU A 325 4.30 -5.13 -3.46
C GLU A 325 3.74 -5.35 -2.05
N SER A 326 2.90 -4.42 -1.55
CA SER A 326 2.27 -4.55 -0.22
C SER A 326 1.40 -5.81 -0.08
N TRP A 327 0.85 -6.28 -1.19
CA TRP A 327 -0.01 -7.47 -1.25
C TRP A 327 0.76 -8.78 -1.12
N THR A 328 2.00 -8.81 -1.63
CA THR A 328 2.89 -9.99 -1.58
C THR A 328 3.71 -10.08 -0.30
N MET A 329 3.72 -9.05 0.54
CA MET A 329 4.53 -9.06 1.76
C MET A 329 4.04 -10.12 2.76
N PRO A 330 4.97 -10.84 3.42
CA PRO A 330 4.61 -11.83 4.43
C PRO A 330 3.87 -11.15 5.58
N LYS A 331 2.66 -11.66 5.85
CA LYS A 331 1.76 -11.13 6.86
C LYS A 331 2.00 -11.84 8.19
N ASP A 332 2.14 -11.10 9.29
CA ASP A 332 2.35 -11.69 10.62
C ASP A 332 1.14 -12.55 11.03
N TRP A 333 1.29 -13.87 10.91
CA TRP A 333 0.24 -14.88 11.11
C TRP A 333 -0.47 -14.79 12.47
N LYS A 334 0.20 -14.26 13.50
CA LYS A 334 -0.34 -14.04 14.85
C LYS A 334 -1.53 -13.06 14.88
N GLU A 335 -1.66 -12.21 13.88
CA GLU A 335 -2.81 -11.30 13.76
C GLU A 335 -4.05 -12.00 13.16
N TYR A 336 -3.84 -13.09 12.40
CA TYR A 336 -4.90 -13.88 11.74
C TYR A 336 -5.51 -14.94 12.65
N THR A 337 -4.71 -15.53 13.56
CA THR A 337 -5.21 -16.53 14.52
C THR A 337 -6.16 -15.95 15.56
N LEU A 338 -6.11 -14.64 15.81
CA LEU A 338 -7.05 -13.93 16.69
C LEU A 338 -8.30 -13.42 15.96
N TRP A 339 -8.38 -13.56 14.64
CA TRP A 339 -9.51 -13.10 13.85
C TRP A 339 -10.85 -13.76 14.25
N PRO A 340 -10.92 -15.09 14.45
CA PRO A 340 -12.16 -15.73 14.92
C PRO A 340 -12.56 -15.26 16.32
N ALA A 341 -11.59 -15.08 17.22
CA ALA A 341 -11.82 -14.59 18.58
C ALA A 341 -12.28 -13.12 18.61
N ARG A 342 -11.74 -12.28 17.72
CA ARG A 342 -12.15 -10.87 17.56
C ARG A 342 -13.53 -10.73 16.91
N LEU A 343 -13.84 -11.56 15.90
CA LEU A 343 -15.18 -11.67 15.32
C LEU A 343 -16.20 -12.11 16.38
N TRP A 344 -15.85 -13.09 17.21
CA TRP A 344 -16.69 -13.55 18.32
C TRP A 344 -16.88 -12.49 19.41
N TRP A 345 -15.81 -11.77 19.77
CA TRP A 345 -15.90 -10.65 20.72
C TRP A 345 -16.74 -9.48 20.15
N TRP A 346 -16.69 -9.26 18.84
CA TRP A 346 -17.50 -8.25 18.15
C TRP A 346 -18.96 -8.64 17.98
N SER A 347 -19.25 -9.92 17.71
CA SER A 347 -20.62 -10.40 17.66
C SER A 347 -21.33 -10.32 19.01
N ASN A 348 -20.56 -10.23 20.11
CA ASN A 348 -21.09 -10.09 21.46
C ASN A 348 -21.29 -8.64 21.92
N LYS A 349 -20.95 -7.62 21.12
CA LYS A 349 -21.05 -6.22 21.57
C LYS A 349 -22.39 -5.53 21.31
N GLU A 350 -23.25 -6.05 20.44
CA GLU A 350 -24.65 -5.63 20.29
C GLU A 350 -25.43 -6.81 19.69
N ILE A 351 -26.27 -7.44 20.51
CA ILE A 351 -27.00 -8.66 20.14
C ILE A 351 -28.22 -8.25 19.30
N ASP A 352 -28.08 -8.33 17.98
CA ASP A 352 -29.21 -8.45 17.06
C ASP A 352 -29.38 -9.94 16.72
N TYR A 353 -30.56 -10.49 16.99
CA TYR A 353 -30.90 -11.91 16.81
C TYR A 353 -30.58 -12.43 15.39
N THR A 354 -30.62 -11.54 14.40
CA THR A 354 -30.34 -11.82 12.99
C THR A 354 -28.86 -12.13 12.71
N ARG A 355 -27.95 -11.58 13.53
CA ARG A 355 -26.49 -11.80 13.41
C ARG A 355 -26.03 -13.03 14.16
N MET A 356 -26.64 -13.36 15.30
CA MET A 356 -26.39 -14.63 16.00
C MET A 356 -26.78 -15.83 15.13
N THR A 357 -27.91 -15.77 14.43
CA THR A 357 -28.32 -16.82 13.50
C THR A 357 -27.30 -16.97 12.37
N ALA A 358 -26.86 -15.87 11.73
CA ALA A 358 -25.82 -15.93 10.70
C ALA A 358 -24.50 -16.56 11.20
N LEU A 359 -24.10 -16.29 12.44
CA LEU A 359 -22.90 -16.89 13.05
C LEU A 359 -23.08 -18.38 13.37
N VAL A 360 -24.26 -18.76 13.87
CA VAL A 360 -24.65 -20.16 14.13
C VAL A 360 -24.72 -20.96 12.84
N PHE A 361 -25.04 -20.34 11.70
CA PHE A 361 -24.98 -20.98 10.38
C PHE A 361 -23.59 -20.95 9.74
N ALA A 362 -22.80 -19.90 9.97
CA ALA A 362 -21.45 -19.77 9.39
C ALA A 362 -20.41 -20.66 10.08
N LEU A 363 -20.51 -20.87 11.40
CA LEU A 363 -19.58 -21.74 12.17
C LEU A 363 -19.59 -23.20 11.69
N PRO A 364 -20.75 -23.84 11.46
CA PRO A 364 -20.81 -25.19 10.89
C PRO A 364 -20.43 -25.27 9.42
N LEU A 365 -20.68 -24.22 8.62
CA LEU A 365 -20.36 -24.21 7.19
C LEU A 365 -18.87 -23.98 6.92
N TYR A 366 -18.28 -23.00 7.59
CA TYR A 366 -16.92 -22.54 7.34
C TYR A 366 -15.91 -23.06 8.37
N GLY A 367 -16.36 -23.43 9.57
CA GLY A 367 -15.49 -24.02 10.60
C GLY A 367 -14.76 -25.28 10.13
N PRO A 368 -15.45 -26.27 9.54
CA PRO A 368 -14.80 -27.47 9.01
C PRO A 368 -13.83 -27.17 7.86
N ILE A 369 -14.15 -26.19 7.00
CA ILE A 369 -13.28 -25.78 5.87
C ILE A 369 -12.01 -25.12 6.40
N VAL A 370 -12.14 -24.21 7.38
CA VAL A 370 -10.99 -23.56 8.03
C VAL A 370 -10.17 -24.59 8.80
N ILE A 371 -10.79 -25.52 9.54
CA ILE A 371 -10.07 -26.58 10.26
C ILE A 371 -9.37 -27.53 9.29
N ALA A 372 -10.00 -27.94 8.19
CA ALA A 372 -9.42 -28.84 7.19
C ALA A 372 -8.26 -28.19 6.42
N THR A 373 -8.45 -26.95 5.94
CA THR A 373 -7.39 -26.18 5.26
C THR A 373 -6.25 -25.82 6.20
N SER A 374 -6.53 -25.57 7.48
CA SER A 374 -5.49 -25.35 8.49
C SER A 374 -4.76 -26.65 8.85
N ALA A 375 -5.47 -27.77 8.99
CA ALA A 375 -4.91 -29.07 9.33
C ALA A 375 -4.00 -29.61 8.21
N GLU A 376 -4.39 -29.48 6.95
CA GLU A 376 -3.57 -29.87 5.80
C GLU A 376 -2.28 -29.03 5.70
N TYR A 377 -2.35 -27.75 6.10
CA TYR A 377 -1.19 -26.87 6.17
C TYR A 377 -0.29 -27.18 7.39
N LEU A 378 -0.89 -27.51 8.54
CA LEU A 378 -0.20 -27.86 9.78
C LEU A 378 0.49 -29.23 9.72
N MET A 379 -0.10 -30.21 9.05
CA MET A 379 0.54 -31.52 8.83
C MET A 379 1.80 -31.44 7.97
N LYS A 380 1.97 -30.37 7.18
CA LYS A 380 3.20 -30.13 6.40
C LYS A 380 4.33 -29.47 7.20
N PHE A 381 4.05 -28.89 8.36
CA PHE A 381 5.01 -28.05 9.10
C PHE A 381 5.30 -28.50 10.53
N LEU A 382 4.52 -29.41 11.10
CA LEU A 382 4.70 -29.85 12.48
C LEU A 382 5.13 -31.32 12.55
N THR A 383 6.19 -31.61 13.30
CA THR A 383 6.51 -32.96 13.79
C THR A 383 5.40 -33.44 14.74
N GLU A 384 5.18 -34.76 14.82
CA GLU A 384 4.05 -35.41 15.54
C GLU A 384 3.82 -34.88 16.98
N GLN A 385 4.88 -34.49 17.70
CA GLN A 385 4.78 -33.94 19.05
C GLN A 385 4.10 -32.55 19.11
N ASN A 386 4.29 -31.68 18.12
CA ASN A 386 3.71 -30.34 18.12
C ASN A 386 2.25 -30.33 17.63
N PHE A 387 1.85 -31.36 16.89
CA PHE A 387 0.47 -31.54 16.42
C PHE A 387 -0.48 -31.86 17.59
N LEU A 388 -0.04 -32.68 18.54
CA LEU A 388 -0.80 -33.00 19.76
C LEU A 388 -1.04 -31.77 20.65
N VAL A 389 -0.02 -30.92 20.83
CA VAL A 389 -0.14 -29.67 21.62
C VAL A 389 -1.12 -28.68 20.96
N PHE A 390 -1.20 -28.67 19.63
CA PHE A 390 -2.15 -27.85 18.87
C PHE A 390 -3.59 -28.40 18.89
N LEU A 391 -3.76 -29.73 18.90
CA LEU A 391 -5.07 -30.39 18.91
C LEU A 391 -5.80 -30.27 20.25
N VAL A 392 -5.07 -30.27 21.37
CA VAL A 392 -5.67 -30.23 22.72
C VAL A 392 -6.56 -28.99 22.94
N PRO A 393 -6.14 -27.75 22.60
CA PRO A 393 -6.99 -26.57 22.67
C PRO A 393 -8.22 -26.64 21.76
N ILE A 394 -8.11 -27.26 20.58
CA ILE A 394 -9.22 -27.39 19.63
C ILE A 394 -10.22 -28.43 20.12
N ILE A 395 -9.75 -29.56 20.65
CA ILE A 395 -10.61 -30.59 21.26
C ILE A 395 -11.31 -30.03 22.51
N LEU A 396 -10.60 -29.26 23.34
CA LEU A 396 -11.17 -28.54 24.48
C LEU A 396 -12.19 -27.49 24.02
N PHE A 397 -11.93 -26.78 22.93
CA PHE A 397 -12.89 -25.84 22.34
C PHE A 397 -14.15 -26.56 21.81
N CYS A 398 -13.98 -27.70 21.15
CA CYS A 398 -15.09 -28.53 20.67
C CYS A 398 -15.89 -29.18 21.81
N SER A 399 -15.26 -29.50 22.95
CA SER A 399 -15.95 -30.03 24.12
C SER A 399 -16.71 -28.97 24.93
N LEU A 400 -16.37 -27.69 24.74
CA LEU A 400 -17.10 -26.54 25.27
C LEU A 400 -18.32 -26.16 24.43
N ILE A 401 -18.46 -26.70 23.21
CA ILE A 401 -19.68 -26.55 22.42
C ILE A 401 -20.79 -27.33 23.13
N PRO A 402 -21.85 -26.66 23.60
CA PRO A 402 -22.91 -27.36 24.29
C PRO A 402 -23.52 -28.41 23.38
N LYS A 403 -23.67 -29.66 23.86
CA LYS A 403 -24.22 -30.77 23.07
C LYS A 403 -25.60 -30.46 22.46
N TRP A 404 -26.36 -29.56 23.10
CA TRP A 404 -27.64 -29.06 22.58
C TRP A 404 -27.49 -28.22 21.32
N LEU A 405 -26.34 -27.58 21.07
CA LEU A 405 -26.06 -26.83 19.84
C LEU A 405 -25.88 -27.76 18.64
N LEU A 406 -25.19 -28.91 18.82
CA LEU A 406 -25.10 -29.96 17.81
C LEU A 406 -26.46 -30.61 17.56
N ALA A 407 -27.25 -30.82 18.61
CA ALA A 407 -28.63 -31.30 18.49
C ALA A 407 -29.52 -30.25 17.79
N ALA A 408 -29.35 -28.96 18.07
CA ALA A 408 -30.08 -27.87 17.41
C ALA A 408 -29.69 -27.75 15.94
N ILE A 409 -28.43 -27.93 15.57
CA ILE A 409 -27.98 -28.02 14.17
C ILE A 409 -28.60 -29.25 13.49
N GLY A 410 -28.65 -30.40 14.17
CA GLY A 410 -29.32 -31.61 13.66
C GLY A 410 -30.83 -31.43 13.48
N VAL A 411 -31.50 -30.75 14.42
CA VAL A 411 -32.92 -30.42 14.35
C VAL A 411 -33.18 -29.38 13.26
N VAL A 412 -32.37 -28.33 13.13
CA VAL A 412 -32.49 -27.31 12.08
C VAL A 412 -32.21 -27.91 10.70
N ALA A 413 -31.20 -28.78 10.57
CA ALA A 413 -30.95 -29.54 9.34
C ALA A 413 -32.11 -30.51 9.01
N GLY A 414 -32.72 -31.13 10.03
CA GLY A 414 -33.89 -32.01 9.89
C GLY A 414 -35.23 -31.28 9.64
N VAL A 415 -35.32 -30.00 10.01
CA VAL A 415 -36.48 -29.13 9.74
C VAL A 415 -36.37 -28.49 8.35
N ILE A 416 -35.16 -28.17 7.90
CA ILE A 416 -34.91 -27.55 6.57
C ILE A 416 -34.91 -28.61 5.45
N ILE A 417 -34.50 -29.84 5.74
CA ILE A 417 -34.47 -30.94 4.76
C ILE A 417 -35.58 -31.93 5.13
N LYS A 418 -36.67 -31.96 4.34
CA LYS A 418 -37.69 -33.00 4.50
C LYS A 418 -37.00 -34.37 4.39
N PRO A 419 -37.29 -35.34 5.28
CA PRO A 419 -36.67 -36.69 5.24
C PRO A 419 -36.75 -37.36 3.85
N GLN A 420 -37.76 -36.98 3.08
CA GLN A 420 -38.05 -37.43 1.72
C GLN A 420 -36.97 -36.98 0.71
N ASP A 421 -36.35 -35.83 0.92
CA ASP A 421 -35.32 -35.28 0.01
C ASP A 421 -33.93 -35.84 0.33
N LEU A 422 -33.66 -36.19 1.59
CA LEU A 422 -32.50 -36.97 2.00
C LEU A 422 -32.50 -38.38 1.38
N LEU A 423 -33.67 -39.02 1.31
CA LEU A 423 -33.87 -40.29 0.59
C LEU A 423 -33.68 -40.17 -0.92
N LYS A 424 -34.05 -39.05 -1.55
CA LYS A 424 -33.79 -38.81 -2.99
C LYS A 424 -32.30 -38.64 -3.29
N ILE A 425 -31.55 -38.00 -2.39
CA ILE A 425 -30.11 -37.79 -2.52
C ILE A 425 -29.35 -39.11 -2.28
N LEU A 426 -29.77 -39.92 -1.30
CA LEU A 426 -29.14 -41.20 -1.00
C LEU A 426 -29.47 -42.31 -2.02
N VAL A 427 -30.65 -42.27 -2.65
CA VAL A 427 -31.10 -43.30 -3.61
C VAL A 427 -30.74 -42.96 -5.07
N GLY A 428 -30.12 -41.80 -5.34
CA GLY A 428 -29.49 -41.51 -6.63
C GLY A 428 -30.42 -41.73 -7.83
N LYS A 429 -31.48 -40.93 -7.97
CA LYS A 429 -32.28 -40.99 -9.19
C LYS A 429 -31.57 -40.30 -10.35
N ARG A 430 -30.94 -41.14 -11.20
CA ARG A 430 -30.82 -40.90 -12.64
C ARG A 430 -32.19 -40.51 -13.21
N LYS A 431 -32.25 -39.36 -13.85
CA LYS A 431 -32.83 -39.22 -15.18
C LYS A 431 -31.85 -38.45 -16.04
#